data_AF-A0A9D4RAF3-F1
#
_entry.id   AF-A0A9D4RAF3-F1
#
_cell.length_a   1.000
_cell.length_b   1.000
_cell.length_c   1.000
_cell.angle_alpha   90.00
_cell.angle_beta   90.00
_cell.angle_gamma   90.00
#
_symmetry.space_group_name_H-M   'P 1'
#
loop_
_entity.id
_entity.type
_entity.pdbx_description
1 polymer ?
#
loop_
_entity_poly.entity_id
_entity_poly.type
_entity_poly.pdbx_seq_one_letter_code
_entity_poly.pdbx_strand_id
1 'polypeptide(L)'
;MHFIQDVLEILSDLSLQFQRDTCSIPDALDALETACLRLVALKLRPGKNLQGFIDATSGQLTFQGIQLTPSTSSDEQLNAKNRSCGHSH
;
A
#
# COMPACT_ATOMS: atom_id res chain seq x y z
N MET A 1 2.91 -1.48 -3.96
CA MET A 1 2.05 -2.44 -3.23
C MET A 1 2.29 -2.31 -1.71
N HIS A 2 1.90 -1.18 -1.10
CA HIS A 2 2.26 -0.86 0.29
C HIS A 2 1.48 -1.64 1.34
N PHE A 3 0.23 -2.00 1.05
CA PHE A 3 -0.56 -2.90 1.91
C PHE A 3 0.08 -4.28 2.08
N ILE A 4 0.55 -4.88 0.99
CA ILE A 4 1.25 -6.19 1.05
C ILE A 4 2.53 -6.06 1.87
N GLN A 5 3.23 -4.93 1.79
CA GLN A 5 4.40 -4.67 2.59
C GLN A 5 4.07 -4.64 4.10
N ASP A 6 2.97 -3.99 4.49
CA ASP A 6 2.48 -4.01 5.88
C ASP A 6 2.15 -5.45 6.36
N VAL A 7 1.55 -6.27 5.50
CA VAL A 7 1.25 -7.68 5.81
C VAL A 7 2.52 -8.50 5.98
N LEU A 8 3.47 -8.35 5.05
CA LEU A 8 4.75 -9.08 5.09
C LEU A 8 5.60 -8.70 6.30
N GLU A 9 5.55 -7.45 6.75
CA GLU A 9 6.22 -6.99 7.97
C GLU A 9 5.68 -7.73 9.19
N ILE A 10 4.35 -7.83 9.35
CA ILE A 10 3.72 -8.55 10.46
C ILE A 10 4.08 -10.05 10.43
N LEU A 11 4.03 -10.69 9.26
CA LEU A 11 4.35 -12.11 9.12
C LEU A 11 5.84 -12.40 9.34
N SER A 12 6.72 -11.48 8.93
CA SER A 12 8.16 -11.60 9.15
C SER A 12 8.50 -11.48 10.64
N ASP A 13 7.88 -10.51 11.34
CA ASP A 13 8.02 -10.37 12.80
C ASP A 13 7.60 -11.66 13.52
N LEU A 14 6.46 -12.24 13.14
CA LEU A 14 5.98 -13.51 13.71
C LEU A 14 6.96 -14.66 13.45
N SER A 15 7.46 -14.76 12.21
CA SER A 15 8.44 -15.80 11.85
C SER A 15 9.72 -15.68 12.68
N LEU A 16 10.22 -14.46 12.89
CA LEU A 16 11.39 -14.21 13.72
C LEU A 16 11.16 -14.63 15.17
N GLN A 17 9.98 -14.42 15.75
CA GLN A 17 9.67 -14.90 17.10
C GLN A 17 9.72 -16.43 17.20
N PHE A 18 9.21 -17.14 16.19
CA PHE A 18 9.26 -18.62 16.16
C PHE A 18 10.66 -19.19 15.94
N GLN A 19 11.57 -18.39 15.37
CA GLN A 19 12.97 -18.80 15.15
C GLN A 19 13.84 -18.61 16.40
N ARG A 20 13.34 -18.00 17.48
CA ARG A 20 14.14 -17.79 18.70
C ARG A 20 14.31 -19.11 19.44
N ASP A 21 15.55 -19.48 19.71
CA ASP A 21 15.91 -20.70 20.48
C ASP A 21 15.28 -20.74 21.89
N THR A 22 14.91 -19.57 22.43
CA THR A 22 14.31 -19.42 23.76
C THR A 22 12.79 -19.27 23.72
N CYS A 23 12.15 -19.41 22.55
CA CYS A 23 10.71 -19.21 22.41
C CYS A 23 9.94 -20.33 23.12
N SER A 24 9.20 -19.99 24.18
CA SER A 24 8.32 -20.93 24.83
C SER A 24 6.98 -21.04 24.09
N ILE A 25 6.23 -22.12 24.34
CA ILE A 25 4.88 -22.29 23.75
C ILE A 25 3.95 -21.11 24.09
N PRO A 26 3.91 -20.61 25.35
CA PRO A 26 3.16 -19.39 25.67
C PRO A 26 3.59 -18.17 24.85
N ASP A 27 4.89 -17.95 24.67
CA ASP A 27 5.40 -16.81 23.89
C ASP A 27 4.99 -16.93 22.41
N ALA A 28 5.01 -18.14 21.86
CA ALA A 28 4.59 -18.40 20.50
C ALA A 28 3.08 -18.13 20.30
N LEU A 29 2.24 -18.52 21.27
CA LEU A 29 0.80 -18.26 21.23
C LEU A 29 0.50 -16.76 21.33
N ASP A 30 1.17 -16.04 22.24
CA ASP A 30 1.03 -14.59 22.39
C ASP A 30 1.48 -13.83 21.14
N ALA A 31 2.61 -14.24 20.53
CA ALA A 31 3.09 -13.67 19.29
C ALA A 31 2.10 -13.90 18.13
N LEU A 32 1.50 -15.09 18.06
CA LEU A 32 0.49 -15.43 17.05
C LEU A 32 -0.79 -14.61 17.23
N GLU A 33 -1.29 -14.51 18.45
CA GLU A 33 -2.48 -13.69 18.76
C GLU A 33 -2.23 -12.21 18.42
N THR A 34 -1.06 -11.70 18.80
CA THR A 34 -0.64 -10.33 18.46
C THR A 34 -0.58 -10.11 16.95
N ALA A 35 -0.02 -11.06 16.18
CA ALA A 35 0.02 -10.98 14.73
C ALA A 35 -1.39 -10.97 14.11
N CYS A 36 -2.29 -11.84 14.60
CA CYS A 36 -3.70 -11.86 14.18
C CYS A 36 -4.39 -10.51 14.44
N LEU A 37 -4.22 -9.93 15.63
CA LEU A 37 -4.78 -8.62 15.97
C LEU A 37 -4.23 -7.52 15.07
N ARG A 38 -2.92 -7.51 14.78
CA ARG A 38 -2.30 -6.55 13.85
C ARG A 38 -2.87 -6.69 12.43
N LEU A 39 -3.06 -7.92 11.95
CA LEU A 39 -3.65 -8.17 10.62
C LEU A 39 -5.13 -7.73 10.54
N VAL A 40 -5.90 -7.93 11.60
CA VAL A 40 -7.28 -7.43 11.68
C VAL A 40 -7.30 -5.91 11.71
N ALA A 41 -6.38 -5.28 12.46
CA ALA A 41 -6.28 -3.83 12.53
C ALA A 41 -5.99 -3.19 11.16
N LEU A 42 -5.26 -3.87 10.27
CA LEU A 42 -5.03 -3.41 8.89
C LEU A 42 -6.31 -3.25 8.06
N LYS A 43 -7.42 -3.92 8.43
CA LYS A 43 -8.73 -3.72 7.79
C LYS A 43 -9.39 -2.40 8.19
N LEU A 44 -9.11 -1.93 9.40
CA LEU A 44 -9.71 -0.73 9.97
C LEU A 44 -8.85 0.52 9.72
N ARG A 45 -7.52 0.36 9.75
CA ARG A 45 -6.57 1.44 9.56
C ARG A 45 -5.42 1.00 8.66
N PRO A 46 -4.98 1.82 7.69
CA PRO A 46 -3.80 1.53 6.90
C PRO A 46 -2.56 1.37 7.79
N GLY A 47 -1.72 0.39 7.46
CA GLY A 47 -0.42 0.21 8.09
C GLY A 47 0.55 1.34 7.74
N LYS A 48 1.73 1.33 8.36
CA LYS A 48 2.72 2.41 8.22
C LYS A 48 3.09 2.65 6.76
N ASN A 49 3.29 1.59 5.98
CA ASN A 49 3.71 1.69 4.60
C ASN A 49 2.58 2.24 3.73
N LEU A 50 1.35 1.75 3.90
CA LEU A 50 0.19 2.27 3.18
C LEU A 50 -0.17 3.70 3.57
N GLN A 51 -0.11 4.04 4.85
CA GLN A 51 -0.36 5.40 5.33
C GLN A 51 0.69 6.37 4.75
N GLY A 52 1.97 6.02 4.78
CA GLY A 52 3.02 6.85 4.19
C GLY A 52 2.85 7.07 2.68
N PHE A 53 2.32 6.08 1.96
CA PHE A 53 1.93 6.24 0.56
C PHE A 53 0.76 7.21 0.39
N ILE A 54 -0.30 7.06 1.20
CA ILE A 54 -1.47 7.96 1.18
C ILE A 54 -1.03 9.40 1.47
N ASP A 55 -0.21 9.63 2.49
CA ASP A 55 0.23 10.97 2.88
C ASP A 55 1.05 11.64 1.76
N ALA A 56 1.93 10.88 1.13
CA ALA A 56 2.77 11.35 0.01
C ALA A 56 1.94 11.67 -1.24
N THR A 57 0.88 10.90 -1.53
CA THR A 57 -0.01 11.18 -2.65
C THR A 57 -0.97 12.34 -2.37
N SER A 58 -1.34 12.56 -1.10
CA SER A 58 -2.29 13.60 -0.67
C SER A 58 -1.69 15.00 -0.60
N GLY A 59 -0.44 15.11 -0.11
CA GLY A 59 0.15 16.41 0.20
C GLY A 59 1.03 17.01 -0.90
N GLN A 60 1.77 16.16 -1.60
CA GLN A 60 2.93 16.61 -2.38
C GLN A 60 2.92 16.10 -3.83
N LEU A 61 1.91 15.29 -4.21
CA LEU A 61 1.86 14.60 -5.50
C LEU A 61 3.24 14.04 -5.87
N THR A 62 4.01 13.58 -4.90
CA THR A 62 5.35 13.03 -5.10
C THR A 62 5.49 11.82 -4.21
N PHE A 63 5.77 10.67 -4.81
CA PHE A 63 6.02 9.43 -4.09
C PHE A 63 7.39 8.90 -4.48
N GLN A 64 8.28 8.71 -3.50
CA GLN A 64 9.67 8.28 -3.72
C GLN A 64 10.44 9.13 -4.75
N GLY A 65 10.24 10.45 -4.75
CA GLY A 65 10.90 11.37 -5.68
C GLY A 65 10.29 11.44 -7.08
N ILE A 66 9.23 10.67 -7.35
CA ILE A 66 8.50 10.69 -8.62
C ILE A 66 7.26 11.56 -8.46
N GLN A 67 7.10 12.57 -9.34
CA GLN A 67 5.92 13.42 -9.37
C GLN A 67 4.73 12.65 -9.96
N LEU A 68 3.69 12.47 -9.15
CA LEU A 68 2.43 11.86 -9.50
C LEU A 68 1.59 12.89 -10.25
N THR A 69 1.49 12.76 -11.56
CA THR A 69 0.53 13.55 -12.33
C THR A 69 -0.88 13.08 -11.99
N PRO A 70 -1.78 13.95 -11.52
CA PRO A 70 -3.18 13.60 -11.39
C PRO A 70 -3.69 13.23 -12.79
N SER A 71 -4.25 12.03 -12.93
CA SER A 71 -4.85 11.55 -14.16
C SER A 71 -6.17 12.29 -14.40
N THR A 72 -6.07 13.54 -14.86
CA THR A 72 -7.21 14.34 -15.33
C THR A 72 -7.27 14.42 -16.85
N SER A 73 -6.51 13.64 -17.62
CA SER A 73 -6.44 13.87 -19.07
C SER A 73 -6.21 12.66 -19.99
N SER A 74 -6.60 11.44 -19.61
CA SER A 74 -6.54 10.32 -20.58
C SER A 74 -7.80 10.18 -21.44
N ASP A 75 -8.98 10.58 -20.95
CA ASP A 75 -10.22 10.45 -21.73
C ASP A 75 -10.57 11.69 -22.58
N GLU A 76 -10.14 12.89 -22.18
CA GLU A 76 -10.42 14.12 -22.96
C GLU A 76 -9.46 14.31 -24.16
N GLN A 77 -8.21 13.85 -24.08
CA GLN A 77 -7.26 14.00 -25.19
C GLN A 77 -7.56 13.04 -26.37
N LEU A 78 -8.20 11.89 -26.11
CA LEU A 78 -8.66 10.97 -27.16
C LEU A 78 -9.90 11.51 -27.91
N ASN A 79 -10.75 12.29 -27.25
CA ASN A 79 -11.94 12.90 -27.87
C ASN A 79 -11.61 14.14 -28.72
N ALA A 80 -10.61 14.94 -28.32
CA ALA A 80 -10.19 16.12 -29.09
C ALA A 80 -9.51 15.75 -30.43
N LYS A 81 -8.74 14.65 -30.46
CA LYS A 81 -8.04 14.19 -31.68
C LYS A 81 -8.97 13.53 -32.72
N ASN A 82 -10.12 13.02 -32.29
CA ASN A 82 -11.13 12.46 -33.20
C ASN A 82 -12.07 13.51 -33.83
N ARG A 83 -12.13 14.74 -33.27
CA ARG A 83 -12.95 15.83 -33.84
C ARG A 83 -12.20 16.69 -34.86
N SER A 84 -10.86 16.66 -34.89
CA SER A 84 -10.06 17.45 -35.83
C SER A 84 -9.82 16.78 -37.20
N CYS A 85 -10.20 15.51 -37.37
CA CYS A 85 -10.01 14.77 -38.63
C CYS A 85 -11.31 14.58 -39.45
N GLY A 86 -12.40 15.27 -39.11
CA GLY A 86 -13.72 15.10 -39.73
C GLY A 86 -14.22 16.28 -40.59
N HIS A 87 -13.36 17.19 -41.02
CA HIS A 87 -13.76 18.26 -41.94
C HIS A 87 -12.61 18.66 -42.88
N SER A 88 -12.54 17.97 -44.03
CA SER A 88 -11.94 18.53 -45.24
C SER A 88 -12.47 17.77 -46.45
N HIS A 89 -13.23 18.53 -47.24
CA HIS A 89 -13.69 18.32 -48.62
C HIS A 89 -14.83 17.33 -48.88
#